data_AF-A0A7V9YXU1-F1
#
_entry.id   AF-A0A7V9YXU1-F1
#
_cell.length_a   1.000
_cell.length_b   1.000
_cell.length_c   1.000
_cell.angle_alpha   90.00
_cell.angle_beta   90.00
_cell.angle_gamma   90.00
#
_symmetry.space_group_name_H-M   'P 1'
#
loop_
_entity.id
_entity.type
_entity.pdbx_description
1 polymer ?
#
loop_
_entity_poly.entity_id
_entity_poly.type
_entity_poly.pdbx_seq_one_letter_code
_entity_poly.pdbx_strand_id
1 'polypeptide(L)' 'MTLRKREEDKLKFPAFAPGIDDDEELNQDATKAEISRGEFTTVYKLSFDEVDPS' A
#
# COMPACT_ATOMS: atom_id res chain seq x y z
N MET A 1 -24.00 16.71 21.93
CA MET A 1 -22.76 16.62 21.14
C MET A 1 -23.13 16.41 19.69
N THR A 2 -22.96 17.43 18.85
CA THR A 2 -23.37 17.44 17.44
C THR A 2 -22.48 16.50 16.61
N LEU A 3 -23.07 15.77 15.66
CA LEU A 3 -22.41 14.76 14.82
C LEU A 3 -21.14 15.24 14.11
N ARG A 4 -21.02 16.55 13.83
CA ARG A 4 -19.85 17.17 13.17
C ARG A 4 -18.55 17.04 13.96
N LYS A 5 -18.61 17.00 15.30
CA LYS A 5 -17.39 16.99 16.14
C LYS A 5 -16.65 15.65 16.04
N ARG A 6 -17.31 14.55 15.66
CA ARG A 6 -16.69 13.21 15.55
C ARG A 6 -15.85 13.01 14.29
N GLU A 7 -16.07 13.76 13.22
CA GLU A 7 -15.26 13.64 11.99
C GLU A 7 -13.96 14.42 12.08
N GLU A 8 -13.97 15.60 12.72
CA GLU A 8 -12.76 16.42 12.90
C GLU A 8 -11.70 15.76 13.79
N ASP A 9 -12.11 14.95 14.78
CA ASP A 9 -11.18 14.27 15.69
C ASP A 9 -10.49 13.05 15.04
N LYS A 10 -11.03 12.48 13.94
CA LYS A 10 -10.37 11.41 13.17
C LYS A 10 -9.18 11.92 12.34
N LEU A 11 -9.17 13.21 11.99
CA LEU A 11 -8.07 13.86 11.25
C LEU A 11 -6.88 14.24 12.14
N LYS A 12 -6.98 14.09 13.47
CA LYS A 12 -5.95 14.51 14.43
C LYS A 12 -4.96 13.42 14.83
N PHE A 13 -5.21 12.17 14.42
CA PHE A 13 -4.26 11.09 14.61
C PHE A 13 -3.47 10.88 13.31
N PRO A 14 -2.14 10.62 13.38
CA PRO A 14 -1.41 10.20 12.20
C PRO A 14 -2.05 8.90 11.69
N ALA A 15 -2.72 9.01 10.55
CA ALA A 15 -3.20 7.84 9.81
C ALA A 15 -2.12 7.48 8.79
N PHE A 16 -1.74 6.21 8.75
CA PHE A 16 -0.95 5.71 7.63
C PHE A 16 -1.78 5.88 6.36
N ALA A 17 -1.15 6.33 5.28
CA ALA A 17 -1.82 6.30 4.00
C ALA A 17 -2.15 4.83 3.68
N PRO A 18 -3.36 4.54 3.18
CA PRO A 18 -3.65 3.22 2.64
C PRO A 18 -2.60 2.86 1.59
N GLY A 19 -2.16 1.60 1.54
CA GLY A 19 -1.13 1.11 0.62
C GLY A 19 0.34 1.32 1.03
N ILE A 20 0.64 1.84 2.25
CA ILE A 20 2.04 1.97 2.70
C ILE A 20 2.65 0.63 3.15
N ASP A 21 1.84 -0.30 3.66
CA ASP A 21 2.35 -1.46 4.42
C ASP A 21 1.64 -2.78 4.10
N ASP A 22 1.05 -2.88 2.90
CA ASP A 22 0.35 -4.09 2.48
C ASP A 22 1.05 -4.70 1.26
N ASP A 23 1.96 -5.66 1.54
CA ASP A 23 2.61 -6.48 0.52
C ASP A 23 1.58 -7.10 -0.44
N GLU A 24 0.38 -7.42 0.03
CA GLU A 24 -0.67 -8.01 -0.79
C GLU A 24 -1.21 -7.02 -1.83
N GLU A 25 -1.38 -5.74 -1.47
CA GLU A 25 -1.82 -4.67 -2.37
C GLU A 25 -0.73 -4.30 -3.40
N LEU A 26 0.53 -4.22 -2.95
CA LEU A 26 1.64 -3.83 -3.81
C LEU A 26 1.99 -4.90 -4.86
N ASN A 27 1.81 -6.18 -4.52
CA ASN A 27 2.13 -7.30 -5.41
C ASN A 27 0.96 -7.71 -6.32
N GLN A 28 -0.12 -6.91 -6.39
CA GLN A 28 -1.24 -7.21 -7.28
C GLN A 28 -0.87 -6.99 -8.74
N ASP A 29 -1.30 -7.93 -9.59
CA ASP A 29 -1.17 -7.80 -11.03
C ASP A 29 -2.10 -6.71 -11.56
N ALA A 30 -1.56 -5.83 -12.40
CA ALA A 30 -2.37 -4.85 -13.12
C ALA A 30 -3.33 -5.53 -14.10
N THR A 31 -4.57 -5.05 -14.15
CA THR A 31 -5.55 -5.51 -15.13
C THR A 31 -5.19 -5.07 -16.54
N LYS A 32 -5.72 -5.75 -17.56
CA LYS A 32 -5.51 -5.37 -18.98
C LYS A 32 -5.91 -3.93 -19.30
N ALA A 33 -6.94 -3.42 -18.61
CA ALA A 33 -7.45 -2.07 -18.81
C ALA A 33 -6.55 -1.01 -18.17
N GLU A 34 -5.89 -1.33 -17.05
CA GLU A 34 -4.91 -0.43 -16.40
C GLU A 34 -3.62 -0.39 -17.21
N ILE A 35 -3.17 -1.54 -17.72
CA ILE A 35 -2.01 -1.61 -18.62
C ILE A 35 -2.24 -0.77 -19.87
N SER A 36 -3.44 -0.83 -20.48
CA SER A 36 -3.73 -0.04 -21.67
C SER A 36 -3.81 1.47 -21.42
N ARG A 37 -4.18 1.88 -20.19
CA ARG A 37 -4.17 3.28 -19.74
C ARG A 37 -2.80 3.75 -19.24
N GLY A 38 -1.84 2.85 -19.07
CA GLY A 38 -0.53 3.16 -18.48
C GLY A 38 -0.58 3.35 -16.96
N GLU A 39 -1.62 2.84 -16.29
CA GLU A 39 -1.86 2.95 -14.85
C GLU A 39 -1.26 1.76 -14.10
N PHE A 40 0.04 1.51 -14.27
CA PHE A 40 0.73 0.43 -13.59
C PHE A 40 2.16 0.83 -13.21
N THR A 41 2.73 0.13 -12.23
CA THR A 41 4.14 0.25 -11.85
C THR A 41 4.77 -1.13 -11.79
N THR A 42 6.08 -1.20 -11.96
CA THR A 42 6.83 -2.45 -11.85
C THR A 42 7.44 -2.56 -10.46
N VAL A 43 7.14 -3.66 -9.77
CA VAL A 43 7.65 -3.94 -8.43
C VAL A 43 8.80 -4.95 -8.52
N TYR A 44 9.90 -4.67 -7.83
CA TYR A 44 11.05 -5.57 -7.71
C TYR A 44 11.20 -6.00 -6.25
N LYS A 45 11.09 -7.31 -5.99
CA LYS A 45 11.35 -7.88 -4.66
C LYS A 45 12.80 -8.34 -4.57
N LEU A 46 13.57 -7.74 -3.67
CA LEU A 46 14.92 -8.16 -3.35
C LEU A 46 14.86 -9.19 -2.21
N SER A 47 15.29 -10.42 -2.47
CA SER A 47 15.49 -11.44 -1.44
C SER A 47 16.98 -11.70 -1.28
N PHE A 48 17.48 -11.59 -0.05
CA PHE A 48 18.82 -12.04 0.30
C PHE A 48 18.81 -13.57 0.44
N ASP A 49 19.66 -14.26 -0.31
CA ASP A 49 19.95 -15.69 -0.11
C ASP A 49 21.06 -15.78 0.95
N GLU A 50 20.68 -15.72 2.22
CA GLU A 50 21.62 -15.92 3.32
C GLU A 50 22.10 -17.38 3.29
N VAL A 51 23.32 -17.61 2.79
CA VAL A 51 24.04 -18.87 2.92
C VAL A 51 24.20 -19.16 4.41
N ASP A 52 23.50 -20.18 4.90
CA ASP A 52 23.59 -20.69 6.27
C ASP A 52 25.07 -20.93 6.64
N PRO A 53 25.67 -20.15 7.56
CA PRO A 53 27.01 -20.40 8.03
C PRO A 53 26.95 -21.56 9.05
N SER A 54 26.93 -22.79 8.53
CA SER A 54 27.15 -24.02 9.32
C SER A 54 28.48 -24.00 10.09
#